data_AF-A0A3D4ZNV0-F1
#
_entry.id   AF-A0A3D4ZNV0-F1
#
_cell.length_a   1.000
_cell.length_b   1.000
_cell.length_c   1.000
_cell.angle_alpha   90.00
_cell.angle_beta   90.00
_cell.angle_gamma   90.00
#
_symmetry.space_group_name_H-M   'P 1'
#
loop_
_entity.id
_entity.type
_entity.pdbx_description
1 polymer ?
#
loop_
_entity_poly.entity_id
_entity_poly.type
_entity_poly.pdbx_seq_one_letter_code
_entity_poly.pdbx_strand_id
1 'polypeptide(L)'
;MSIIKMAVPCLFGLESVLSGELKKIGAANIEASDGKVTFTGDWNMLAKANIQLRTAERVLIVLGSFRAMTFEELFQGVLKIPFEEYLGKDDAFPVKGWSLNSQLASVPDCQSIIKRAAVKRMEQHYHQSWFTETGAVHQIQFSIRKNIVT
;
A
#
# COMPACT_ATOMS: atom_id res chain seq x y z
N MET A 1 12.83 11.38 -13.03
CA MET A 1 11.55 11.49 -12.32
C MET A 1 11.20 10.09 -11.86
N SER A 2 11.00 9.87 -10.56
CA SER A 2 10.80 8.52 -10.01
C SER A 2 9.45 7.95 -10.50
N ILE A 3 9.48 6.78 -11.12
CA ILE A 3 8.27 6.06 -11.55
C ILE A 3 7.73 5.29 -10.34
N ILE A 4 6.50 5.59 -9.96
CA ILE A 4 5.82 5.03 -8.78
C ILE A 4 4.70 4.10 -9.27
N LYS A 5 4.59 2.91 -8.66
CA LYS A 5 3.44 2.03 -8.87
C LYS A 5 2.32 2.42 -7.90
N MET A 6 1.12 2.56 -8.42
CA MET A 6 -0.07 2.92 -7.65
C MET A 6 -1.13 1.82 -7.78
N ALA A 7 -1.95 1.68 -6.75
CA ALA A 7 -3.10 0.79 -6.72
C ALA A 7 -4.35 1.57 -6.33
N VAL A 8 -5.43 1.34 -7.08
CA VAL A 8 -6.67 2.09 -6.97
C VAL A 8 -7.83 1.11 -6.81
N PRO A 9 -8.28 0.86 -5.57
CA PRO A 9 -9.47 0.06 -5.32
C PRO A 9 -10.72 0.71 -5.93
N CYS A 10 -11.64 -0.12 -6.39
CA CYS A 10 -12.95 0.29 -6.88
C CYS A 10 -14.00 -0.79 -6.60
N LEU A 11 -15.27 -0.42 -6.70
CA LEU A 11 -16.37 -1.40 -6.62
C LEU A 11 -16.25 -2.42 -7.77
N PHE A 12 -16.65 -3.66 -7.50
CA PHE A 12 -16.66 -4.72 -8.50
C PHE A 12 -17.53 -4.32 -9.71
N GLY A 13 -16.99 -4.52 -10.91
CA GLY A 13 -17.62 -4.15 -12.18
C GLY A 13 -17.22 -2.76 -12.69
N LEU A 14 -16.55 -1.92 -11.89
CA LEU A 14 -16.07 -0.60 -12.32
C LEU A 14 -14.62 -0.61 -12.84
N GLU A 15 -13.92 -1.75 -12.83
CA GLU A 15 -12.51 -1.84 -13.18
C GLU A 15 -12.23 -1.34 -14.61
N SER A 16 -13.12 -1.65 -15.55
CA SER A 16 -13.01 -1.23 -16.95
C SER A 16 -13.23 0.28 -17.11
N VAL A 17 -14.19 0.84 -16.37
CA VAL A 17 -14.48 2.28 -16.35
C VAL A 17 -13.30 3.03 -15.76
N LEU A 18 -12.80 2.59 -14.60
CA LEU A 18 -11.65 3.17 -13.92
C LEU A 18 -10.38 3.09 -14.81
N SER A 19 -10.17 1.96 -15.48
CA SER A 19 -9.08 1.83 -16.46
C SER A 19 -9.22 2.83 -17.61
N GLY A 20 -10.44 3.11 -18.06
CA GLY A 20 -10.75 4.14 -19.03
C GLY A 20 -10.45 5.56 -18.53
N GLU A 21 -10.78 5.87 -17.26
CA GLU A 21 -10.42 7.14 -16.63
C GLU A 21 -8.90 7.31 -16.55
N LEU A 22 -8.18 6.28 -16.10
CA LEU A 22 -6.71 6.27 -16.03
C LEU A 22 -6.07 6.50 -17.41
N LYS A 23 -6.58 5.86 -18.47
CA LYS A 23 -6.13 6.10 -19.85
C LYS A 23 -6.34 7.55 -20.28
N LYS A 24 -7.50 8.14 -19.98
CA LYS A 24 -7.83 9.54 -20.34
C LYS A 24 -6.91 10.55 -19.66
N ILE A 25 -6.47 10.26 -18.43
CA ILE A 25 -5.54 11.13 -17.71
C ILE A 25 -4.06 10.88 -18.06
N GLY A 26 -3.77 9.90 -18.93
CA GLY A 26 -2.44 9.63 -19.45
C GLY A 26 -1.60 8.67 -18.60
N ALA A 27 -2.23 7.84 -17.76
CA ALA A 27 -1.51 6.84 -16.97
C ALA A 27 -0.94 5.72 -17.84
N ALA A 28 0.18 5.14 -17.41
CA ALA A 28 0.88 4.05 -18.09
C ALA A 28 0.80 2.74 -17.29
N ASN A 29 1.01 1.59 -17.97
CA ASN A 29 1.00 0.24 -17.37
C ASN A 29 -0.27 -0.06 -16.56
N ILE A 30 -1.43 0.24 -17.14
CA ILE A 30 -2.73 0.07 -16.48
C ILE A 30 -3.11 -1.42 -16.51
N GLU A 31 -3.25 -2.01 -15.33
CA GLU A 31 -3.62 -3.41 -15.13
C GLU A 31 -4.86 -3.49 -14.23
N ALA A 32 -5.97 -3.98 -14.80
CA ALA A 32 -7.18 -4.26 -14.05
C ALA A 32 -7.09 -5.64 -13.38
N SER A 33 -7.54 -5.72 -12.13
CA SER A 33 -7.71 -6.94 -11.36
C SER A 33 -8.97 -6.84 -10.50
N ASP A 34 -9.51 -7.97 -10.03
CA ASP A 34 -10.74 -8.00 -9.22
C ASP A 34 -10.75 -6.95 -8.09
N GLY A 35 -11.56 -5.89 -8.24
CA GLY A 35 -11.75 -4.83 -7.25
C GLY A 35 -10.64 -3.79 -7.15
N LYS A 36 -9.65 -3.78 -8.06
CA LYS A 36 -8.64 -2.71 -8.14
C LYS A 36 -7.97 -2.59 -9.51
N VAL A 37 -7.55 -1.38 -9.86
CA VAL A 37 -6.69 -1.12 -11.02
C VAL A 37 -5.33 -0.64 -10.53
N THR A 38 -4.25 -1.19 -11.08
CA THR A 38 -2.89 -0.68 -10.83
C THR A 38 -2.36 0.05 -12.04
N PHE A 39 -1.49 1.03 -11.82
CA PHE A 39 -0.87 1.80 -12.89
C PHE A 39 0.46 2.39 -12.40
N THR A 40 1.22 2.99 -13.32
CA THR A 40 2.49 3.66 -13.00
C THR A 40 2.49 5.11 -13.46
N GLY A 41 3.20 5.95 -12.72
CA GLY A 41 3.34 7.38 -13.02
C GLY A 41 4.25 8.09 -12.03
N ASP A 42 4.46 9.38 -12.22
CA ASP A 42 5.21 10.24 -11.32
C ASP A 42 4.30 10.87 -10.24
N TRP A 43 4.86 11.77 -9.42
CA TRP A 43 4.12 12.51 -8.40
C TRP A 43 3.00 13.40 -8.97
N ASN A 44 3.17 13.94 -10.18
CA ASN A 44 2.12 14.72 -10.85
C ASN A 44 0.95 13.82 -11.24
N MET A 45 1.23 12.62 -11.72
CA MET A 45 0.21 11.61 -12.01
C MET A 45 -0.52 11.17 -10.75
N LEU A 46 0.18 10.98 -9.62
CA LEU A 46 -0.45 10.68 -8.32
C LEU A 46 -1.44 11.78 -7.91
N ALA A 47 -1.04 13.05 -8.00
CA ALA A 47 -1.92 14.18 -7.70
C ALA A 47 -3.11 14.23 -8.67
N LYS A 48 -2.86 14.07 -9.98
CA LYS A 48 -3.88 14.04 -11.02
C LYS A 48 -4.90 12.93 -10.80
N ALA A 49 -4.45 11.74 -10.43
CA ALA A 49 -5.31 10.60 -10.12
C ALA A 49 -6.25 10.90 -8.95
N ASN A 50 -5.76 11.52 -7.87
CA ASN A 50 -6.61 11.91 -6.74
C ASN A 50 -7.67 12.96 -7.10
N ILE A 51 -7.37 13.85 -8.05
CA ILE A 51 -8.28 14.94 -8.43
C ILE A 51 -9.30 14.51 -9.50
N GLN A 52 -8.90 13.63 -10.43
CA GLN A 52 -9.65 13.38 -11.66
C GLN A 52 -10.40 12.05 -11.72
N LEU A 53 -10.04 11.05 -10.91
CA LEU A 53 -10.72 9.75 -10.92
C LEU A 53 -12.05 9.84 -10.15
N ARG A 54 -13.13 9.34 -10.76
CA ARG A 54 -14.48 9.42 -10.19
C ARG A 54 -14.98 8.08 -9.68
N THR A 55 -14.41 7.00 -10.19
CA THR A 55 -14.78 5.62 -9.85
C THR A 55 -13.82 4.95 -8.87
N ALA A 56 -12.72 5.63 -8.53
CA ALA A 56 -11.74 5.22 -7.55
C ALA A 56 -12.25 5.46 -6.11
N GLU A 57 -12.02 4.50 -5.20
CA GLU A 57 -12.26 4.73 -3.77
C GLU A 57 -11.13 5.51 -3.10
N ARG A 58 -9.89 5.31 -3.56
CA ARG A 58 -8.66 5.95 -3.08
C ARG A 58 -7.50 5.65 -4.03
N VAL A 59 -6.46 6.47 -3.98
CA VAL A 59 -5.21 6.24 -4.72
C VAL A 59 -4.10 5.92 -3.72
N LEU A 60 -3.53 4.72 -3.82
CA LEU A 60 -2.48 4.24 -2.91
C LEU A 60 -1.17 4.09 -3.67
N ILE A 61 -0.05 4.38 -3.00
CA ILE A 61 1.30 4.02 -3.47
C ILE A 61 1.57 2.57 -3.07
N VAL A 62 2.03 1.75 -4.00
CA VAL A 62 2.41 0.36 -3.73
C VAL A 62 3.85 0.33 -3.23
N LEU A 63 4.04 0.06 -1.94
CA LEU A 63 5.36 0.00 -1.31
C LEU A 63 6.06 -1.36 -1.46
N GLY A 64 5.28 -2.44 -1.65
CA GLY A 64 5.80 -3.78 -1.82
C GLY A 64 4.71 -4.76 -2.24
N SER A 65 5.11 -5.90 -2.80
CA SER A 65 4.21 -7.02 -3.08
C SER A 65 5.00 -8.33 -3.02
N PHE A 66 4.56 -9.26 -2.19
CA PHE A 66 5.28 -10.51 -1.94
C PHE A 66 4.34 -11.61 -1.44
N ARG A 67 4.78 -12.86 -1.55
CA ARG A 67 4.03 -14.01 -1.03
C ARG A 67 4.34 -14.20 0.46
N ALA A 68 3.32 -14.42 1.28
CA ALA A 68 3.45 -14.81 2.67
C ALA A 68 2.33 -15.80 3.07
N MET A 69 2.73 -16.91 3.66
CA MET A 69 1.88 -17.98 4.17
C MET A 69 2.05 -18.13 5.69
N THR A 70 3.15 -17.62 6.25
CA THR A 70 3.39 -17.56 7.70
C THR A 70 3.55 -16.11 8.20
N PHE A 71 3.34 -15.89 9.50
CA PHE A 71 3.55 -14.58 10.11
C PHE A 71 5.01 -14.12 10.08
N GLU A 72 5.96 -15.06 10.11
CA GLU A 72 7.39 -14.75 9.95
C GLU A 72 7.69 -14.27 8.54
N GLU A 73 7.16 -14.93 7.51
CA GLU A 73 7.28 -14.46 6.12
C GLU A 73 6.66 -13.07 5.92
N LEU A 74 5.50 -12.82 6.55
CA LEU A 74 4.89 -11.49 6.55
C LEU A 74 5.80 -10.46 7.20
N PHE A 75 6.34 -10.75 8.38
CA PHE A 75 7.24 -9.86 9.10
C PHE A 75 8.49 -9.53 8.28
N GLN A 76 9.18 -10.56 7.76
CA GLN A 76 10.40 -10.40 6.97
C GLN A 76 10.14 -9.69 5.63
N GLY A 77 8.98 -9.92 5.01
CA GLY A 77 8.58 -9.23 3.79
C GLY A 77 8.35 -7.74 4.04
N VAL A 78 7.62 -7.38 5.09
CA VAL A 78 7.37 -5.97 5.45
C VAL A 78 8.66 -5.26 5.90
N LEU A 79 9.53 -5.95 6.65
CA LEU A 79 10.79 -5.38 7.12
C LEU A 79 11.71 -4.90 5.98
N LYS A 80 11.58 -5.48 4.78
CA LYS A 80 12.37 -5.10 3.59
C LYS A 80 11.84 -3.86 2.88
N ILE A 81 10.63 -3.41 3.19
CA ILE A 81 10.03 -2.23 2.56
C ILE A 81 10.77 -0.97 3.06
N PRO A 82 11.24 -0.07 2.17
CA PRO A 82 11.95 1.15 2.58
C PRO A 82 10.96 2.23 3.05
N PHE A 83 10.33 2.01 4.21
CA PHE A 83 9.36 2.95 4.79
C PHE A 83 9.94 4.35 5.01
N GLU A 84 11.23 4.46 5.28
CA GLU A 84 11.95 5.74 5.48
C GLU A 84 11.90 6.69 4.27
N GLU A 85 11.59 6.18 3.07
CA GLU A 85 11.43 7.00 1.86
C GLU A 85 10.09 7.76 1.87
N TYR A 86 9.15 7.35 2.71
CA TYR A 86 7.78 7.88 2.75
C TYR A 86 7.33 8.37 4.13
N LEU A 87 7.96 7.88 5.21
CA LEU A 87 7.63 8.21 6.59
C LEU A 87 8.76 9.00 7.23
N GLY A 88 8.45 10.16 7.79
CA GLY A 88 9.36 10.87 8.69
C GLY A 88 9.44 10.22 10.07
N LYS A 89 10.49 10.57 10.82
CA LYS A 89 10.77 10.04 12.17
C LYS A 89 9.64 10.32 13.20
N ASP A 90 8.87 11.38 13.01
CA ASP A 90 7.83 11.81 13.95
C ASP A 90 6.42 11.42 13.45
N ASP A 91 6.29 10.88 12.23
CA ASP A 91 5.00 10.63 11.58
C ASP A 91 4.24 9.46 12.22
N ALA A 92 2.91 9.54 12.15
CA ALA A 92 2.02 8.48 12.61
C ALA A 92 1.72 7.50 11.47
N PHE A 93 1.83 6.20 11.72
CA PHE A 93 1.64 5.18 10.68
C PHE A 93 0.70 4.06 11.16
N PRO A 94 -0.61 4.34 11.27
CA PRO A 94 -1.60 3.33 11.63
C PRO A 94 -1.72 2.27 10.53
N VAL A 95 -1.99 1.02 10.93
CA VAL A 95 -2.09 -0.12 9.99
C VAL A 95 -3.53 -0.57 9.84
N LYS A 96 -4.02 -0.61 8.59
CA LYS A 96 -5.36 -1.08 8.25
C LYS A 96 -5.30 -2.02 7.06
N GLY A 97 -6.16 -3.03 7.03
CA GLY A 97 -6.16 -3.97 5.92
C GLY A 97 -7.18 -5.06 6.03
N TRP A 98 -7.06 -6.02 5.13
CA TRP A 98 -7.92 -7.18 5.05
C TRP A 98 -7.15 -8.36 4.48
N SER A 99 -7.65 -9.56 4.76
CA SER A 99 -7.14 -10.81 4.22
C SER A 99 -8.30 -11.64 3.68
N LEU A 100 -8.15 -12.18 2.47
CA LEU A 100 -9.16 -12.97 1.78
C LEU A 100 -8.51 -14.16 1.07
N ASN A 101 -9.08 -15.35 1.20
CA ASN A 101 -8.60 -16.57 0.54
C ASN A 101 -7.09 -16.81 0.75
N SER A 102 -6.60 -16.60 1.97
CA SER A 102 -5.17 -16.68 2.34
C SER A 102 -5.01 -17.40 3.67
N GLN A 103 -3.84 -18.02 3.90
CA GLN A 103 -3.55 -18.73 5.15
C GLN A 103 -3.52 -17.79 6.36
N LEU A 104 -3.01 -16.58 6.18
CA LEU A 104 -2.99 -15.53 7.19
C LEU A 104 -4.38 -14.86 7.28
N ALA A 105 -5.35 -15.50 7.91
CA ALA A 105 -6.75 -15.03 7.94
C ALA A 105 -7.03 -13.99 9.04
N SER A 106 -6.27 -14.01 10.14
CA SER A 106 -6.48 -13.09 11.27
C SER A 106 -5.99 -11.68 10.94
N VAL A 107 -6.92 -10.78 10.63
CA VAL A 107 -6.63 -9.38 10.31
C VAL A 107 -5.95 -8.64 11.48
N PRO A 108 -6.39 -8.78 12.75
CA PRO A 108 -5.71 -8.14 13.89
C PRO A 108 -4.26 -8.60 14.07
N ASP A 109 -3.99 -9.88 13.84
CA ASP A 109 -2.61 -10.41 13.92
C ASP A 109 -1.77 -9.86 12.77
N CYS A 110 -2.31 -9.81 11.55
CA CYS A 110 -1.62 -9.20 10.41
C CYS A 110 -1.31 -7.71 10.69
N GLN A 111 -2.26 -6.94 11.22
CA GLN A 111 -2.05 -5.54 11.60
C GLN A 111 -0.90 -5.40 12.61
N SER A 112 -0.91 -6.23 13.65
CA SER A 112 0.11 -6.22 14.71
C SER A 112 1.50 -6.59 14.17
N ILE A 113 1.58 -7.63 13.34
CA ILE A 113 2.84 -8.08 12.72
C ILE A 113 3.40 -7.01 11.76
N ILE A 114 2.56 -6.43 10.91
CA ILE A 114 2.95 -5.39 9.96
C ILE A 114 3.43 -4.14 10.71
N LYS A 115 2.69 -3.69 11.74
CA LYS A 115 3.10 -2.53 12.56
C LYS A 115 4.44 -2.79 13.23
N ARG A 116 4.65 -3.96 13.82
CA ARG A 116 5.94 -4.34 14.41
C ARG A 116 7.09 -4.34 13.40
N ALA A 117 6.87 -4.88 12.20
CA ALA A 117 7.88 -4.89 11.15
C ALA A 117 8.22 -3.48 10.64
N ALA A 118 7.21 -2.63 10.46
CA ALA A 118 7.39 -1.22 10.09
C ALA A 118 8.16 -0.44 11.16
N VAL A 119 7.78 -0.58 12.44
CA VAL A 119 8.55 0.01 13.56
C VAL A 119 9.99 -0.48 13.50
N LYS A 120 10.21 -1.80 13.34
CA LYS A 120 11.56 -2.36 13.32
C LYS A 120 12.43 -1.81 12.18
N ARG A 121 11.84 -1.61 11.00
CA ARG A 121 12.50 -0.97 9.86
C ARG A 121 12.89 0.47 10.19
N MET A 122 11.96 1.23 10.75
CA MET A 122 12.19 2.62 11.12
C MET A 122 13.24 2.75 12.22
N GLU A 123 13.28 1.85 13.22
CA GLU A 123 14.32 1.79 14.25
C GLU A 123 15.72 1.64 13.64
N GLN A 124 15.86 0.75 12.65
CA GLN A 124 17.13 0.48 11.97
C GLN A 124 17.63 1.70 11.19
N HIS A 125 16.72 2.48 10.58
CA HIS A 125 17.07 3.64 9.78
C HIS A 125 17.33 4.90 10.63
N TYR A 126 16.43 5.23 11.56
CA TYR A 126 16.51 6.45 12.35
C TYR A 126 17.32 6.32 13.65
N HIS A 127 17.79 5.10 13.97
CA HIS A 127 18.55 4.81 15.18
C HIS A 127 17.83 5.25 16.47
N GLN A 128 16.50 5.09 16.50
CA GLN A 128 15.61 5.48 17.58
C GLN A 128 14.69 4.31 17.96
N SER A 129 14.45 4.10 19.26
CA SER A 129 13.66 2.99 19.79
C SER A 129 12.22 3.36 20.16
N TRP A 130 11.89 4.65 20.15
CA TRP A 130 10.58 5.16 20.54
C TRP A 130 10.07 6.17 19.52
N PHE A 131 8.94 5.92 18.89
CA PHE A 131 8.32 6.84 17.92
C PHE A 131 7.17 7.57 18.59
N THR A 132 7.17 8.91 18.53
CA THR A 132 6.11 9.72 19.16
C THR A 132 4.80 9.68 18.39
N GLU A 133 4.86 9.41 17.08
CA GLU A 133 3.70 9.37 16.17
C GLU A 133 2.81 10.63 16.29
N THR A 134 3.44 11.79 16.44
CA THR A 134 2.79 13.11 16.60
C THR A 134 2.71 13.92 15.30
N GLY A 135 3.40 13.47 14.26
CA GLY A 135 3.51 14.10 12.95
C GLY A 135 2.34 13.79 12.02
N ALA A 136 2.60 13.83 10.71
CA ALA A 136 1.58 13.59 9.71
C ALA A 136 1.13 12.12 9.72
N VAL A 137 -0.15 11.87 9.46
CA VAL A 137 -0.71 10.52 9.43
C VAL A 137 -0.54 9.90 8.05
N HIS A 138 0.24 8.83 8.00
CA HIS A 138 0.48 8.02 6.81
C HIS A 138 -0.02 6.59 7.05
N GLN A 139 -1.30 6.34 6.74
CA GLN A 139 -1.91 5.03 6.96
C GLN A 139 -1.28 3.96 6.07
N ILE A 140 -0.69 2.94 6.68
CA ILE A 140 -0.23 1.73 5.99
C ILE A 140 -1.47 0.88 5.69
N GLN A 141 -1.79 0.76 4.40
CA GLN A 141 -2.85 -0.10 3.92
C GLN A 141 -2.25 -1.42 3.45
N PHE A 142 -2.74 -2.56 3.94
CA PHE A 142 -2.38 -3.88 3.41
C PHE A 142 -3.60 -4.64 2.87
N SER A 143 -3.33 -5.55 1.96
CA SER A 143 -4.26 -6.55 1.44
C SER A 143 -3.53 -7.88 1.30
N ILE A 144 -4.15 -8.97 1.75
CA ILE A 144 -3.63 -10.32 1.53
C ILE A 144 -4.67 -11.10 0.73
N ARG A 145 -4.33 -11.49 -0.50
CA ARG A 145 -5.22 -12.26 -1.36
C ARG A 145 -4.48 -13.42 -2.01
N LYS A 146 -4.99 -14.64 -1.87
CA LYS A 146 -4.33 -15.86 -2.38
C LYS A 146 -2.87 -15.96 -1.92
N ASN A 147 -2.62 -15.60 -0.66
CA ASN A 147 -1.29 -15.52 -0.01
C ASN A 147 -0.34 -14.46 -0.61
N ILE A 148 -0.83 -13.55 -1.44
CA ILE A 148 -0.06 -12.41 -1.93
C ILE A 148 -0.41 -11.19 -1.09
N VAL A 149 0.60 -10.65 -0.41
CA VAL A 149 0.56 -9.41 0.34
C VAL A 149 0.83 -8.26 -0.62
N THR A 150 0.05 -7.19 -0.52
CA THR A 150 0.30 -5.91 -1.20
C THR A 150 -0.13 -4.78 -0.28
#